data_AF-A0A504JTM5-F1
#
_entry.id   AF-A0A504JTM5-F1
#
_cell.length_a   1.000
_cell.length_b   1.000
_cell.length_c   1.000
_cell.angle_alpha   90.00
_cell.angle_beta   90.00
_cell.angle_gamma   90.00
#
_symmetry.space_group_name_H-M   'P 1'
#
loop_
_entity.id
_entity.type
_entity.pdbx_description
1 polymer ?
#
loop_
_entity_poly.entity_id
_entity_poly.type
_entity_poly.pdbx_seq_one_letter_code
_entity_poly.pdbx_strand_id
1 'polypeptide(L)'
;MQIEEFTLERIQSLYENIVEYNLSDSGVHPYSLNELLSPEEREKVLAAELGYGWTNGAVVLREAIAATYKNRTADEVMVTNGSAEANFLMA
;
A
#
# COMPACT_ATOMS: atom_id res chain seq x y z
N MET A 1 12.92 3.00 -26.12
CA MET A 1 11.94 2.05 -25.57
C MET A 1 10.58 2.69 -25.71
N GLN A 2 9.61 2.00 -26.30
CA GLN A 2 8.23 2.48 -26.37
C GLN A 2 7.51 1.91 -25.15
N ILE A 3 6.97 2.80 -24.30
CA ILE A 3 6.15 2.41 -23.14
C ILE A 3 4.70 2.58 -23.57
N GLU A 4 3.97 1.48 -23.60
CA GLU A 4 2.55 1.48 -23.92
C GLU A 4 1.73 2.14 -22.79
N GLU A 5 0.60 2.73 -23.15
CA GLU A 5 -0.29 3.33 -22.16
C GLU A 5 -0.92 2.25 -21.29
N PHE A 6 -0.94 2.48 -19.97
CA PHE A 6 -1.75 1.69 -19.07
C PHE A 6 -3.22 2.16 -19.14
N THR A 7 -3.99 1.55 -20.04
CA THR A 7 -5.36 2.01 -20.37
C THR A 7 -6.29 2.08 -19.16
N LEU A 8 -6.17 1.15 -18.20
CA LEU A 8 -6.99 1.19 -16.97
C LEU A 8 -6.70 2.45 -16.14
N GLU A 9 -5.43 2.74 -15.89
CA GLU A 9 -5.00 3.92 -15.14
C GLU A 9 -5.39 5.22 -15.87
N ARG A 10 -5.34 5.22 -17.21
CA ARG A 10 -5.79 6.35 -18.02
C ARG A 10 -7.27 6.65 -17.81
N ILE A 11 -8.13 5.61 -17.83
CA ILE A 11 -9.57 5.74 -17.63
C ILE A 11 -9.87 6.25 -16.21
N GLN A 12 -9.26 5.65 -15.19
CA GLN A 12 -9.45 6.08 -13.80
C GLN A 12 -9.04 7.55 -13.62
N SER A 13 -7.88 7.95 -14.14
CA SER A 13 -7.41 9.34 -14.05
C SER A 13 -8.38 10.36 -14.65
N LEU A 14 -9.13 9.98 -15.69
CA LEU A 14 -10.08 10.85 -16.37
C LEU A 14 -11.44 10.93 -15.65
N TYR A 15 -11.90 9.82 -15.07
CA TYR A 15 -13.31 9.67 -14.70
C TYR A 15 -13.57 9.39 -13.22
N GLU A 16 -12.60 8.84 -12.47
CA GLU A 16 -12.77 8.33 -11.09
C GLU A 16 -13.46 9.32 -10.13
N ASN A 17 -13.12 10.61 -10.25
CA ASN A 17 -13.59 11.65 -9.32
C ASN A 17 -14.74 12.53 -9.86
N ILE A 18 -15.25 12.25 -11.07
CA ILE A 18 -16.29 13.09 -11.72
C ILE A 18 -17.59 12.33 -12.01
N VAL A 19 -17.60 11.02 -11.85
CA VAL A 19 -18.81 10.21 -12.01
C VAL A 19 -19.67 10.27 -10.75
N GLU A 20 -20.99 10.25 -10.93
CA GLU A 20 -21.94 10.23 -9.80
C GLU A 20 -21.92 8.89 -9.05
N TYR A 21 -21.77 7.79 -9.80
CA TYR A 21 -21.68 6.44 -9.26
C TYR A 21 -20.44 5.75 -9.80
N ASN A 22 -19.44 5.52 -8.94
CA ASN A 22 -18.28 4.71 -9.29
C ASN A 22 -18.49 3.26 -8.86
N LEU A 23 -18.69 2.38 -9.83
CA LEU A 23 -18.86 0.94 -9.64
C LEU A 23 -17.71 0.14 -10.30
N SER A 24 -16.62 0.82 -10.63
CA SER A 24 -15.52 0.26 -11.44
C SER A 24 -14.32 -0.21 -10.63
N ASP A 25 -14.20 0.21 -9.36
CA ASP A 25 -13.09 -0.17 -8.50
C ASP A 25 -13.16 -1.68 -8.15
N SER A 26 -11.98 -2.32 -8.13
CA SER A 26 -11.79 -3.70 -7.72
C SER A 26 -11.45 -3.85 -6.24
N GLY A 27 -11.11 -2.74 -5.58
CA GLY A 27 -10.83 -2.66 -4.16
C GLY A 27 -12.08 -2.60 -3.28
N VAL A 28 -11.84 -2.45 -1.98
CA VAL A 28 -12.86 -2.10 -0.99
C VAL A 28 -12.81 -0.60 -0.72
N HIS A 29 -13.95 -0.02 -0.30
CA HIS A 29 -13.99 1.40 0.04
C HIS A 29 -12.93 1.73 1.10
N PRO A 30 -12.11 2.78 0.90
CA PRO A 30 -11.02 3.10 1.80
C PRO A 30 -11.56 3.60 3.15
N TYR A 31 -10.82 3.27 4.21
CA TYR A 31 -11.02 3.87 5.53
C TYR A 31 -10.26 5.19 5.63
N SER A 32 -10.84 6.17 6.32
CA SER A 32 -10.10 7.29 6.87
C SER A 32 -9.23 6.85 8.07
N LEU A 33 -8.20 7.63 8.41
CA LEU A 33 -7.40 7.37 9.61
C LEU A 33 -8.23 7.40 10.90
N ASN A 34 -9.34 8.14 10.92
CA ASN A 34 -10.25 8.19 12.06
C ASN A 34 -11.05 6.90 12.25
N GLU A 35 -11.37 6.21 11.16
CA GLU A 35 -12.08 4.93 11.19
C GLU A 35 -11.13 3.76 11.44
N LEU A 36 -9.88 3.86 10.95
CA LEU A 36 -8.90 2.78 11.04
C LEU A 36 -8.18 2.71 12.40
N LEU A 37 -7.83 3.86 12.98
CA LEU A 37 -6.95 3.94 14.14
C LEU A 37 -7.69 4.39 15.40
N SER A 38 -7.29 3.87 16.57
CA SER A 38 -7.73 4.40 17.86
C SER A 38 -7.19 5.82 18.10
N PRO A 39 -7.77 6.59 19.05
CA PRO A 39 -7.23 7.89 19.44
C PRO A 39 -5.74 7.83 19.82
N GLU A 40 -5.34 6.82 20.59
CA GLU A 40 -3.95 6.64 21.03
C GLU A 40 -3.00 6.31 19.88
N GLU A 41 -3.46 5.55 18.88
CA GLU A 41 -2.67 5.23 17.69
C GLU A 41 -2.47 6.45 16.78
N ARG A 42 -3.50 7.31 16.64
CA ARG A 42 -3.38 8.55 15.87
C ARG A 42 -2.35 9.50 16.47
N GLU A 43 -2.30 9.64 17.80
CA GLU A 43 -1.27 10.45 18.46
C GLU A 43 0.14 9.92 18.17
N LYS A 44 0.32 8.59 18.10
CA LYS A 44 1.61 8.01 17.71
C LYS A 44 1.99 8.35 16.27
N VAL A 45 1.02 8.35 15.34
CA VAL A 45 1.26 8.74 13.94
C VAL A 45 1.68 10.21 13.87
N LEU A 46 1.00 11.10 14.61
CA LEU A 46 1.31 12.53 14.65
C LEU A 46 2.66 12.83 15.32
N ALA A 47 3.10 11.99 16.26
CA ALA A 47 4.38 12.12 16.94
C ALA A 47 5.55 11.46 16.19
N ALA A 48 5.29 10.76 15.08
CA ALA A 48 6.32 10.03 14.36
C ALA A 48 7.33 10.99 13.68
N GLU A 49 8.62 10.74 13.88
CA GLU A 49 9.68 11.45 13.16
C GLU A 49 9.78 10.93 11.72
N LEU A 50 9.76 11.86 10.76
CA LEU A 50 9.86 11.53 9.33
C LEU A 50 11.33 11.36 8.95
N GLY A 51 11.78 10.11 8.83
CA GLY A 51 13.14 9.73 8.44
C GLY A 51 13.19 8.79 7.24
N TYR A 52 14.40 8.33 6.91
CA TYR A 52 14.64 7.46 5.75
C TYR A 52 14.09 6.03 5.91
N GLY A 53 13.76 5.63 7.15
CA GLY A 53 13.16 4.32 7.45
C GLY A 53 14.11 3.15 7.27
N TRP A 54 13.55 1.98 6.92
CA TRP A 54 14.25 0.70 6.80
C TRP A 54 14.22 0.23 5.36
N THR A 55 15.38 -0.10 4.77
CA THR A 55 15.50 -0.50 3.35
C THR A 55 14.55 -1.65 2.95
N ASN A 56 14.45 -2.69 3.78
CA ASN A 56 13.57 -3.85 3.50
C ASN A 56 12.22 -3.75 4.23
N GLY A 57 11.98 -2.67 4.98
CA GLY A 57 10.87 -2.54 5.93
C GLY A 57 11.25 -2.88 7.37
N ALA A 58 10.54 -2.25 8.32
CA ALA A 58 10.74 -2.45 9.75
C ALA A 58 10.56 -3.92 10.14
N VAL A 59 11.37 -4.41 11.09
CA VAL A 59 11.36 -5.81 11.52
C VAL A 59 9.95 -6.27 11.93
N VAL A 60 9.30 -5.50 12.80
CA VAL A 60 7.94 -5.81 13.30
C VAL A 60 6.89 -5.90 12.19
N LEU A 61 7.05 -5.10 11.13
CA LEU A 61 6.14 -5.13 9.97
C LEU A 61 6.39 -6.39 9.14
N ARG A 62 7.66 -6.73 8.87
CA ARG A 62 8.02 -7.95 8.13
C ARG A 62 7.59 -9.22 8.86
N GLU A 63 7.73 -9.25 10.18
CA GLU A 63 7.23 -10.35 11.03
C GLU A 63 5.70 -10.48 10.94
N ALA A 64 4.97 -9.36 11.02
CA ALA A 64 3.52 -9.34 10.90
C ALA A 64 3.06 -9.85 9.52
N ILE A 65 3.73 -9.43 8.44
CA ILE A 65 3.44 -9.92 7.08
C ILE A 65 3.73 -11.42 6.97
N ALA A 66 4.91 -11.87 7.41
CA ALA A 66 5.30 -13.29 7.34
C ALA A 66 4.31 -14.20 8.08
N ALA A 67 3.78 -13.74 9.22
CA ALA A 67 2.79 -14.48 10.01
C ALA A 67 1.45 -14.72 9.28
N THR A 68 1.15 -13.97 8.21
CA THR A 68 -0.04 -14.20 7.37
C THR A 68 0.13 -15.39 6.41
N TYR A 69 1.36 -15.90 6.23
CA TYR A 69 1.70 -17.00 5.34
C TYR A 69 2.20 -18.23 6.12
N LYS A 70 1.94 -19.43 5.60
CA LYS A 70 2.44 -20.67 6.21
C LYS A 70 3.94 -20.81 6.00
N ASN A 71 4.66 -21.14 7.07
CA ASN A 71 6.09 -21.47 7.04
C ASN A 71 6.97 -20.38 6.41
N ARG A 72 6.67 -19.11 6.67
CA ARG A 72 7.50 -17.97 6.24
C ARG A 72 8.10 -17.23 7.41
N THR A 73 9.26 -16.62 7.19
CA THR A 73 9.93 -15.75 8.18
C THR A 73 10.09 -14.33 7.64
N ALA A 74 10.40 -13.38 8.54
CA ALA A 74 10.62 -11.99 8.17
C ALA A 74 11.79 -11.78 7.19
N ASP A 75 12.74 -12.72 7.13
CA ASP A 75 13.88 -12.67 6.21
C ASP A 75 13.48 -12.96 4.76
N GLU A 76 12.31 -13.57 4.56
CA GLU A 76 11.72 -13.83 3.24
C GLU A 76 10.75 -12.71 2.80
N VAL A 77 10.68 -11.60 3.54
CA VAL A 77 9.78 -10.47 3.27
C VAL A 77 10.56 -9.22 2.94
N MET A 78 10.19 -8.57 1.84
CA MET A 78 10.62 -7.22 1.48
C MET A 78 9.40 -6.31 1.32
N VAL A 79 9.35 -5.24 2.10
CA VAL A 79 8.28 -4.24 2.02
C VAL A 79 8.58 -3.27 0.89
N THR A 80 7.57 -2.95 0.10
CA THR A 80 7.64 -2.07 -1.08
C THR A 80 6.50 -1.05 -1.05
N ASN A 81 6.60 -0.03 -1.90
CA ASN A 81 5.61 1.02 -2.14
C ASN A 81 4.41 0.46 -2.93
N GLY A 82 3.63 -0.39 -2.26
CA GLY A 82 2.55 -1.15 -2.86
C GLY A 82 3.05 -2.29 -3.76
N SER A 83 2.13 -3.14 -4.20
CA SER A 83 2.44 -4.30 -5.04
C SER A 83 2.98 -3.94 -6.42
N ALA A 84 2.76 -2.71 -6.89
CA ALA A 84 3.28 -2.23 -8.16
C ALA A 84 4.83 -2.23 -8.18
N GLU A 85 5.48 -1.73 -7.12
CA GLU A 85 6.94 -1.80 -6.99
C GLU A 85 7.42 -3.25 -6.83
N ALA A 86 6.71 -4.08 -6.05
CA ALA A 86 7.05 -5.49 -5.94
C ALA A 86 7.04 -6.19 -7.31
N ASN A 87 6.02 -5.94 -8.13
CA ASN A 87 5.95 -6.49 -9.49
C ASN A 87 7.11 -5.97 -10.37
N PHE A 88 7.41 -4.67 -10.29
CA PHE A 88 8.49 -4.05 -11.07
C PHE A 88 9.86 -4.64 -10.73
N LEU A 89 10.15 -4.89 -9.45
CA LEU A 89 11.43 -5.47 -9.01
C LEU A 89 11.59 -6.94 -9.42
N MET A 90 10.49 -7.65 -9.66
CA MET A 90 10.48 -9.07 -9.99
C MET A 90 10.42 -9.36 -11.50
N ALA A 91 10.14 -8.35 -12.33
CA ALA A 91 9.97 -8.46 -13.77
C ALA A 91 11.28 -8.26 -14.55
#